data_AF-A0A086QCZ1-F1
#
_entry.id   AF-A0A086QCZ1-F1
#
_cell.length_a   1.000
_cell.length_b   1.000
_cell.length_c   1.000
_cell.angle_alpha   90.00
_cell.angle_beta   90.00
_cell.angle_gamma   90.00
#
_symmetry.space_group_name_H-M   'P 1'
#
loop_
_entity.id
_entity.type
_entity.pdbx_description
1 polymer ?
#
loop_
_entity_poly.entity_id
_entity_poly.type
_entity_poly.pdbx_seq_one_letter_code
_entity_poly.pdbx_strand_id
1 'polypeptide(L)'
;TGKTSTILAVAKEFYGSAVRTHVLELNASDDRGINTVREQIKTFAETSSTSFQQNRLIFGKSAVPATEAAEATSSHGQEKKGQGGPSLKLIILDEADQMTNAAQNALRRIMEAYARNVRFCLICNFVNKITPAIQSRCTG
;
A
#
# COMPACT_ATOMS: atom_id res chain seq x y z
N THR A 1 10.91 13.50 7.00
CA THR A 1 11.14 13.58 5.55
C THR A 1 9.84 13.20 4.86
N GLY A 2 9.34 13.97 3.91
CA GLY A 2 7.98 13.81 3.34
C GLY A 2 7.74 12.54 2.50
N LYS A 3 8.54 11.48 2.66
CA LYS A 3 8.53 10.29 1.79
C LYS A 3 7.18 9.58 1.77
N THR A 4 6.66 9.26 2.96
CA THR A 4 5.35 8.61 3.14
C THR A 4 4.22 9.50 2.60
N SER A 5 4.26 10.80 2.91
CA SER A 5 3.28 11.76 2.41
C SER A 5 3.29 11.89 0.89
N THR A 6 4.48 11.92 0.27
CA THR A 6 4.64 12.01 -1.19
C THR A 6 4.09 10.77 -1.88
N ILE A 7 4.45 9.55 -1.43
CA ILE A 7 3.94 8.34 -2.09
C ILE A 7 2.43 8.20 -1.93
N LEU A 8 1.87 8.59 -0.78
CA LEU A 8 0.43 8.56 -0.56
C LEU A 8 -0.30 9.60 -1.42
N ALA A 9 0.28 10.77 -1.64
CA ALA A 9 -0.27 11.76 -2.56
C ALA A 9 -0.28 11.23 -4.00
N VAL A 10 0.84 10.68 -4.47
CA VAL A 10 0.95 10.04 -5.80
C VAL A 10 -0.03 8.89 -5.95
N ALA A 11 -0.17 8.05 -4.93
CA ALA A 11 -1.11 6.94 -4.93
C ALA A 11 -2.58 7.42 -5.00
N LYS A 12 -2.93 8.50 -4.29
CA LYS A 12 -4.27 9.09 -4.37
C LYS A 12 -4.55 9.67 -5.74
N GLU A 13 -3.58 10.30 -6.37
CA GLU A 13 -3.70 10.85 -7.73
C GLU A 13 -3.87 9.72 -8.76
N PHE A 14 -3.07 8.65 -8.65
CA PHE A 14 -3.07 7.53 -9.60
C PHE A 14 -4.31 6.62 -9.47
N TYR A 15 -4.73 6.30 -8.25
CA TYR A 15 -5.85 5.39 -7.99
C TYR A 15 -7.20 6.10 -7.78
N GLY A 16 -7.21 7.43 -7.54
CA GLY A 16 -8.42 8.18 -7.25
C GLY A 16 -9.22 7.57 -6.09
N SER A 17 -10.52 7.35 -6.31
CA SER A 17 -11.43 6.74 -5.32
C SER A 17 -11.07 5.28 -4.98
N ALA A 18 -10.31 4.59 -5.84
CA ALA A 18 -9.91 3.20 -5.65
C ALA A 18 -8.70 3.03 -4.70
N VAL A 19 -8.09 4.12 -4.21
CA VAL A 19 -6.91 4.07 -3.34
C VAL A 19 -7.12 3.19 -2.10
N ARG A 20 -8.33 3.20 -1.52
CA ARG A 20 -8.66 2.40 -0.32
C ARG A 20 -8.66 0.90 -0.58
N THR A 21 -8.96 0.48 -1.81
CA THR A 21 -9.04 -0.93 -2.21
C THR A 21 -7.78 -1.41 -2.91
N HIS A 22 -6.98 -0.51 -3.47
CA HIS A 22 -5.80 -0.83 -4.27
C HIS A 22 -4.47 -0.48 -3.62
N VAL A 23 -4.46 0.24 -2.48
CA VAL A 23 -3.22 0.60 -1.79
C VAL A 23 -3.24 0.15 -0.35
N LEU A 24 -2.28 -0.68 0.06
CA LEU A 24 -2.07 -1.10 1.45
C LEU A 24 -0.80 -0.44 1.98
N GLU A 25 -0.92 0.38 3.01
CA GLU A 25 0.23 0.92 3.74
C GLU A 25 0.44 0.12 5.02
N LEU A 26 1.67 -0.32 5.25
CA LEU A 26 2.10 -1.07 6.42
C LEU A 26 3.34 -0.39 6.99
N ASN A 27 3.41 -0.25 8.31
CA ASN A 27 4.68 0.02 8.96
C ASN A 27 5.42 -1.31 9.17
N ALA A 28 6.61 -1.43 8.59
CA ALA A 28 7.39 -2.66 8.62
C ALA A 28 8.19 -2.84 9.93
N SER A 29 8.26 -1.81 10.78
CA SER A 29 9.01 -1.81 12.05
C SER A 29 8.22 -2.33 13.26
N ASP A 30 6.91 -2.53 13.14
CA ASP A 30 6.02 -2.87 14.26
C ASP A 30 6.37 -4.22 14.93
N ASP A 31 6.26 -4.29 16.26
CA ASP A 31 6.58 -5.44 17.13
C ASP A 31 5.82 -6.73 16.78
N ARG A 32 4.77 -6.61 15.96
CA ARG A 32 4.02 -7.74 15.39
C ARG A 32 4.85 -8.59 14.42
N GLY A 33 5.99 -8.08 13.95
CA GLY A 33 6.99 -8.82 13.20
C GLY A 33 6.57 -9.21 11.78
N ILE A 34 7.51 -9.85 11.06
CA ILE A 34 7.38 -10.19 9.64
C ILE A 34 6.20 -11.13 9.32
N ASN A 35 5.77 -11.97 10.27
CA ASN A 35 4.68 -12.91 10.04
C ASN A 35 3.35 -12.18 9.86
N THR A 36 3.09 -11.15 10.66
CA THR A 36 1.89 -10.32 10.53
C THR A 36 1.91 -9.52 9.22
N VAL A 37 3.06 -8.92 8.87
CA VAL A 37 3.23 -8.21 7.60
C VAL A 37 2.97 -9.15 6.42
N ARG A 38 3.53 -10.37 6.47
CA ARG A 38 3.32 -11.40 5.44
C ARG A 38 1.86 -11.76 5.26
N GLU A 39 1.14 -12.01 6.35
CA GLU A 39 -0.27 -12.41 6.26
C GLU A 39 -1.13 -11.29 5.68
N GLN A 40 -0.90 -10.04 6.12
CA GLN A 40 -1.62 -8.88 5.57
C GLN A 40 -1.34 -8.69 4.07
N ILE A 41 -0.08 -8.82 3.63
CA ILE A 41 0.28 -8.76 2.21
C ILE A 41 -0.45 -9.86 1.43
N LYS A 42 -0.44 -11.10 1.95
CA LYS A 42 -1.08 -12.25 1.31
C LYS A 42 -2.57 -12.03 1.15
N THR A 43 -3.27 -11.72 2.25
CA THR A 43 -4.72 -11.49 2.21
C THR A 43 -5.07 -10.36 1.24
N PHE A 44 -4.31 -9.26 1.28
CA PHE A 44 -4.53 -8.14 0.37
C PHE A 44 -4.28 -8.50 -1.09
N ALA A 45 -3.20 -9.23 -1.40
CA ALA A 45 -2.87 -9.64 -2.76
C ALA A 45 -3.95 -10.55 -3.36
N GLU A 46 -4.49 -11.48 -2.56
CA GLU A 46 -5.47 -12.49 -2.96
C GLU A 46 -6.92 -11.98 -3.02
N THR A 47 -7.23 -10.82 -2.42
CA THR A 47 -8.60 -10.28 -2.40
C THR A 47 -9.06 -9.79 -3.78
N SER A 48 -10.01 -10.45 -4.43
CA SER A 48 -10.42 -10.12 -5.81
C SER A 48 -11.18 -8.81 -5.96
N SER A 49 -12.01 -8.40 -4.98
CA SER A 49 -12.68 -7.10 -4.92
C SER A 49 -13.53 -7.02 -3.65
N THR A 50 -13.61 -5.82 -3.08
CA THR A 50 -14.50 -5.39 -1.97
C THR A 50 -14.26 -5.98 -0.58
N SER A 51 -13.89 -5.07 0.35
CA SER A 51 -13.90 -5.19 1.82
C SER A 51 -12.71 -5.89 2.50
N PHE A 52 -11.49 -5.40 2.28
CA PHE A 52 -10.42 -5.54 3.27
C PHE A 52 -10.66 -4.54 4.42
N GLN A 53 -11.51 -4.90 5.40
CA GLN A 53 -11.84 -4.07 6.57
C GLN A 53 -10.90 -4.31 7.76
N GLN A 54 -9.59 -4.42 7.54
CA GLN A 54 -8.68 -4.42 8.68
C GLN A 54 -8.43 -2.98 9.11
N ASN A 55 -8.84 -2.64 10.34
CA ASN A 55 -8.63 -1.38 11.05
C ASN A 55 -7.46 -0.55 10.49
N ARG A 56 -7.74 0.27 9.47
CA ARG A 56 -6.75 1.15 8.88
C ARG A 56 -6.54 2.31 9.84
N LEU A 57 -5.56 2.16 10.73
CA LEU A 57 -4.91 3.27 11.43
C LEU A 57 -4.09 4.15 10.45
N ILE A 58 -4.52 4.25 9.19
CA ILE A 58 -3.82 4.93 8.09
C ILE A 58 -4.23 6.42 8.00
N PHE A 59 -5.00 6.90 8.98
CA PHE A 59 -5.22 8.32 9.19
C PHE A 59 -4.66 8.71 10.55
N GLY A 60 -3.34 8.82 10.60
CA GLY A 60 -2.64 9.52 11.68
C GLY A 60 -2.99 11.01 11.69
N LYS A 61 -4.20 11.33 12.16
CA LYS A 61 -4.57 12.42 13.10
C LYS A 61 -6.09 12.62 13.05
N SER A 62 -6.71 12.43 14.22
CA SER A 62 -8.11 12.69 14.56
C SER A 62 -9.15 11.84 13.85
N ALA A 63 -9.98 11.17 14.66
CA ALA A 63 -11.24 10.59 14.21
C ALA A 63 -12.05 11.66 13.46
N VAL A 64 -12.35 11.40 12.19
CA VAL A 64 -13.48 12.05 11.52
C VAL A 64 -14.61 11.04 11.60
N PRO A 65 -15.69 11.31 12.35
CA PRO A 65 -16.81 10.39 12.48
C PRO A 65 -17.44 10.12 11.11
N ALA A 66 -17.95 8.91 10.95
CA ALA A 66 -18.55 8.38 9.73
C ALA A 66 -19.93 8.99 9.44
N THR A 67 -20.03 10.31 9.35
CA THR A 67 -21.31 11.00 9.13
C THR A 67 -21.11 12.30 8.38
N GLU A 68 -20.79 12.22 7.08
CA GLU A 68 -21.06 13.28 6.10
C GLU A 68 -20.66 12.80 4.69
N ALA A 69 -21.64 12.26 3.97
CA ALA A 69 -21.76 12.34 2.51
C ALA A 69 -23.10 11.71 2.10
N ALA A 70 -24.20 12.40 2.44
CA ALA A 70 -25.46 12.24 1.75
C ALA A 70 -25.71 13.49 0.90
N GLU A 71 -26.02 13.24 -0.37
CA GLU A 71 -26.76 14.06 -1.35
C GLU A 71 -26.17 15.38 -1.89
N ALA A 72 -25.86 15.35 -3.19
CA ALA A 72 -26.30 16.39 -4.12
C ALA A 72 -26.57 15.78 -5.52
N THR A 73 -27.87 15.60 -5.77
CA THR A 73 -28.66 15.68 -7.01
C THR A 73 -27.99 15.66 -8.39
N SER A 74 -28.57 14.77 -9.21
CA SER A 74 -28.43 14.55 -10.66
C SER A 74 -28.54 15.79 -11.56
N SER A 75 -27.70 15.90 -12.59
CA SER A 75 -28.14 16.25 -13.96
C SER A 75 -27.09 15.85 -15.02
N HIS A 76 -27.60 15.57 -16.22
CA HIS A 76 -27.01 14.86 -17.36
C HIS A 76 -25.68 15.41 -17.91
N GLY A 77 -24.76 14.48 -18.20
CA GLY A 77 -23.63 14.67 -19.11
C GLY A 77 -22.84 13.38 -19.26
N GLN A 78 -23.13 12.60 -20.30
CA GLN A 78 -22.39 11.38 -20.63
C GLN A 78 -20.95 11.72 -21.04
N GLU A 79 -19.97 11.22 -20.30
CA GLU A 79 -18.68 10.83 -20.86
C GLU A 79 -18.34 9.40 -20.44
N LYS A 80 -18.53 8.46 -21.38
CA LYS A 80 -17.88 7.16 -21.33
C LYS A 80 -16.37 7.36 -21.48
N LYS A 81 -15.62 7.30 -20.39
CA LYS A 81 -14.20 6.95 -20.43
C LYS A 81 -14.08 5.50 -20.01
N GLY A 82 -13.66 4.63 -20.93
CA GLY A 82 -13.45 3.22 -20.67
C GLY A 82 -12.61 3.02 -19.41
N GLN A 83 -13.17 2.38 -18.39
CA GLN A 83 -12.48 2.08 -17.14
C GLN A 83 -11.45 0.98 -17.39
N GLY A 84 -10.29 1.38 -17.90
CA GLY A 84 -9.03 0.68 -17.67
C GLY A 84 -8.34 1.30 -16.46
N GLY A 85 -8.98 1.25 -15.29
CA GLY A 85 -8.31 1.63 -14.05
C GLY A 85 -7.10 0.72 -13.81
N PRO A 86 -6.04 1.19 -13.12
CA PRO A 86 -4.87 0.36 -12.86
C PRO A 86 -5.26 -0.91 -12.10
N SER A 87 -5.14 -2.06 -12.77
CA SER A 87 -5.47 -3.38 -12.22
C SER A 87 -4.46 -3.87 -11.17
N LEU A 88 -3.32 -3.19 -11.05
CA LEU A 88 -2.26 -3.54 -10.12
C LEU A 88 -2.52 -2.91 -8.76
N LYS A 89 -2.37 -3.71 -7.70
CA LYS A 89 -2.37 -3.22 -6.32
C LYS A 89 -1.00 -2.69 -5.93
N LEU A 90 -0.96 -1.75 -4.99
CA LEU A 90 0.24 -1.16 -4.43
C LEU A 90 0.33 -1.50 -2.93
N ILE A 91 1.52 -1.92 -2.49
CA ILE A 91 1.85 -2.05 -1.08
C ILE A 91 2.97 -1.07 -0.76
N ILE A 92 2.77 -0.24 0.26
CA ILE A 92 3.75 0.69 0.79
C ILE A 92 4.21 0.13 2.13
N LEU A 93 5.51 -0.12 2.26
CA LEU A 93 6.13 -0.56 3.50
C LEU A 93 7.01 0.58 4.02
N ASP A 94 6.58 1.20 5.11
CA ASP A 94 7.34 2.25 5.78
C ASP A 94 8.39 1.66 6.75
N GLU A 95 9.47 2.41 6.96
CA GLU A 95 10.57 2.03 7.86
C GLU A 95 11.19 0.66 7.57
N ALA A 96 11.32 0.30 6.29
CA ALA A 96 11.87 -0.99 5.88
C ALA A 96 13.31 -1.24 6.40
N ASP A 97 14.06 -0.18 6.70
CA ASP A 97 15.40 -0.26 7.30
C ASP A 97 15.42 -0.61 8.79
N GLN A 98 14.26 -0.65 9.44
CA GLN A 98 14.11 -1.14 10.81
C GLN A 98 13.82 -2.65 10.87
N MET A 99 13.60 -3.30 9.72
CA MET A 99 13.42 -4.75 9.66
C MET A 99 14.75 -5.49 9.85
N THR A 100 14.71 -6.61 10.56
CA THR A 100 15.86 -7.54 10.62
C THR A 100 16.21 -8.12 9.26
N ASN A 101 17.46 -8.52 9.05
CA ASN A 101 17.89 -9.16 7.78
C ASN A 101 17.07 -10.41 7.45
N ALA A 102 16.68 -11.21 8.45
CA ALA A 102 15.82 -12.38 8.25
C ALA A 102 14.43 -11.97 7.76
N ALA A 103 13.85 -10.91 8.34
CA ALA A 103 12.57 -10.37 7.92
C ALA A 103 12.62 -9.81 6.49
N GLN A 104 13.68 -9.09 6.14
CA GLN A 104 13.91 -8.59 4.78
C GLN A 104 14.05 -9.73 3.76
N ASN A 105 14.78 -10.79 4.11
CA ASN A 105 14.90 -11.98 3.25
C ASN A 105 13.56 -12.69 3.03
N ALA A 106 12.71 -12.75 4.05
CA ALA A 106 11.36 -13.27 3.92
C ALA A 106 10.47 -12.34 3.06
N LEU A 107 10.55 -11.03 3.28
CA LEU A 107 9.85 -10.02 2.49
C LEU A 107 10.20 -10.11 1.01
N ARG A 108 11.48 -10.26 0.66
CA ARG A 108 11.93 -10.46 -0.72
C ARG A 108 11.17 -11.60 -1.41
N ARG A 109 11.01 -12.75 -0.74
CA ARG A 109 10.31 -13.91 -1.31
C ARG A 109 8.83 -13.60 -1.56
N ILE A 110 8.21 -12.83 -0.67
CA ILE A 110 6.81 -12.39 -0.81
C ILE A 110 6.67 -11.43 -1.99
N MET A 111 7.59 -10.47 -2.12
CA MET A 111 7.61 -9.54 -3.26
C MET A 111 7.72 -10.30 -4.59
N GLU A 112 8.59 -11.31 -4.66
CA GLU A 112 8.75 -12.15 -5.85
C GLU A 112 7.49 -12.97 -6.16
N ALA A 113 6.81 -13.52 -5.15
CA ALA A 113 5.61 -14.33 -5.31
C ALA A 113 4.41 -13.54 -5.89
N TYR A 114 4.24 -12.27 -5.50
CA TYR A 114 3.10 -11.44 -5.89
C TYR A 114 3.44 -10.38 -6.95
N ALA A 115 4.63 -10.43 -7.57
CA ALA A 115 5.09 -9.44 -8.54
C ALA A 115 4.19 -9.31 -9.80
N ARG A 116 3.34 -10.31 -10.10
CA ARG A 116 2.41 -10.27 -11.23
C ARG A 116 1.27 -9.28 -11.05
N ASN A 117 0.76 -9.11 -9.83
CA ASN A 117 -0.46 -8.36 -9.53
C ASN A 117 -0.27 -7.27 -8.47
N VAL A 118 0.88 -7.27 -7.77
CA VAL A 118 1.19 -6.32 -6.71
C VAL A 118 2.52 -5.62 -7.00
N ARG A 119 2.54 -4.30 -6.83
CA ARG A 119 3.75 -3.47 -6.79
C ARG A 119 4.07 -3.10 -5.34
N PHE A 120 5.35 -3.05 -5.03
CA PHE A 120 5.85 -2.74 -3.70
C PHE A 120 6.64 -1.43 -3.74
N CYS A 121 6.37 -0.54 -2.79
CA CYS A 121 7.14 0.66 -2.52
C CYS A 121 7.72 0.54 -1.11
N LEU A 122 9.04 0.54 -1.02
CA LEU A 122 9.75 0.47 0.27
C LEU A 122 10.25 1.86 0.62
N ILE A 123 9.84 2.35 1.78
CA ILE A 123 10.38 3.60 2.34
C ILE A 123 11.38 3.22 3.41
N CYS A 124 12.55 3.84 3.36
CA CYS A 124 13.59 3.69 4.35
C CYS A 124 14.31 5.01 4.59
N ASN A 125 15.02 5.12 5.72
CA ASN A 125 15.93 6.24 5.99
C ASN A 125 17.36 5.93 5.56
N PHE A 126 17.80 4.69 5.72
CA PHE A 126 19.16 4.27 5.44
C PHE A 126 19.19 3.13 4.42
N VAL A 127 19.49 3.43 3.15
CA VAL A 127 19.53 2.42 2.07
C VAL A 127 20.56 1.32 2.36
N ASN A 128 21.68 1.66 3.00
CA ASN A 128 22.71 0.70 3.41
C ASN A 128 22.23 -0.32 4.46
N LYS A 129 21.07 -0.12 5.09
CA LYS A 129 20.43 -1.10 5.98
C LYS A 129 19.44 -2.02 5.25
N ILE A 130 19.18 -1.78 3.97
CA ILE A 130 18.38 -2.66 3.12
C ILE A 130 19.28 -3.69 2.47
N THR A 131 18.88 -4.95 2.52
CA THR A 131 19.64 -6.05 1.90
C THR A 131 19.82 -5.82 0.39
N PRO A 132 21.00 -6.15 -0.19
CA PRO A 132 21.23 -6.01 -1.63
C PRO A 132 20.21 -6.75 -2.49
N ALA A 133 19.66 -7.85 -1.96
CA ALA A 133 18.66 -8.66 -2.65
C ALA A 133 17.32 -7.94 -2.82
N ILE A 134 16.94 -7.06 -1.90
CA ILE A 134 15.80 -6.16 -2.05
C ILE A 134 16.17 -5.00 -2.97
N GLN A 135 17.33 -4.36 -2.77
CA GLN A 135 17.76 -3.22 -3.58
C GLN A 135 17.81 -3.56 -5.08
N SER A 136 18.33 -4.75 -5.44
CA SER A 136 18.37 -5.22 -6.82
C SER A 136 16.99 -5.40 -7.48
N ARG A 137 15.91 -5.45 -6.70
CA ARG A 137 14.52 -5.60 -7.17
C ARG A 137 13.76 -4.28 -7.24
N CYS A 138 14.27 -3.23 -6.60
CA CYS A 138 13.68 -1.90 -6.58
C CYS A 138 14.46 -0.99 -7.55
N THR A 139 13.75 -0.20 -8.35
CA THR A 139 14.37 0.94 -9.04
C THR A 139 14.55 2.05 -8.00
N GLY A 140 15.79 2.52 -7.83
CA GLY A 140 16.12 3.64 -6.94
C GLY A 140 15.59 4.97 -7.43
#